data_AF-A0A8J1JVE2-F1
#
_entry.id   AF-A0A8J1JVE2-F1
#
_cell.length_a   1.000
_cell.length_b   1.000
_cell.length_c   1.000
_cell.angle_alpha   90.00
_cell.angle_beta   90.00
_cell.angle_gamma   90.00
#
_symmetry.space_group_name_H-M   'P 1'
#
loop_
_entity.id
_entity.type
_entity.pdbx_description
1 polymer ?
#
loop_
_entity_poly.entity_id
_entity_poly.type
_entity_poly.pdbx_seq_one_letter_code
_entity_poly.pdbx_strand_id
1 'polypeptide(L)'
;MESSNSKQIRSIFKEAIQLLLKEGYIFQKDQNREVYQVADQDKDLHKLTLNIIKEDCRRQKHAEKGCHFLHILTCVRLSVGSSVSEAVPQRAIDTLEGNSDIVSTMENYYTAF
;
A
#
# COMPACT_ATOMS: atom_id res chain seq x y z
N MET A 1 -15.24 33.46 -10.79
CA MET A 1 -13.77 33.57 -10.93
C MET A 1 -13.15 33.19 -9.60
N GLU A 2 -12.45 32.06 -9.51
CA GLU A 2 -11.65 31.74 -8.32
C GLU A 2 -10.64 32.87 -8.08
N SER A 3 -10.63 33.45 -6.88
CA SER A 3 -9.71 34.51 -6.50
C SER A 3 -8.26 33.98 -6.50
N SER A 4 -7.27 34.84 -6.78
CA SER A 4 -5.85 34.44 -6.82
C SER A 4 -5.42 33.61 -5.60
N ASN A 5 -5.97 33.93 -4.44
CA ASN A 5 -5.68 33.25 -3.18
C ASN A 5 -6.22 31.80 -3.14
N SER A 6 -7.40 31.52 -3.71
CA SER A 6 -7.95 30.16 -3.71
C SER A 6 -7.10 29.22 -4.57
N LYS A 7 -6.55 29.72 -5.68
CA LYS A 7 -5.61 28.97 -6.53
C LYS A 7 -4.30 28.67 -5.82
N GLN A 8 -3.75 29.66 -5.09
CA GLN A 8 -2.52 29.47 -4.30
C GLN A 8 -2.71 28.45 -3.18
N ILE A 9 -3.80 28.55 -2.43
CA ILE A 9 -4.15 27.57 -1.38
C ILE A 9 -4.25 26.18 -1.99
N ARG A 10 -4.98 26.03 -3.10
CA ARG A 10 -5.11 24.74 -3.80
C ARG A 10 -3.77 24.17 -4.24
N SER A 11 -2.83 25.00 -4.71
CA SER A 11 -1.48 24.55 -5.10
C SER A 11 -0.72 23.97 -3.91
N ILE A 12 -0.70 24.68 -2.78
CA ILE A 12 -0.01 24.24 -1.57
C ILE A 12 -0.57 22.90 -1.06
N PHE A 13 -1.90 22.74 -1.06
CA PHE A 13 -2.51 21.47 -0.71
C PHE A 13 -2.13 20.34 -1.67
N LYS A 14 -2.06 20.63 -2.98
CA LYS A 14 -1.61 19.62 -3.96
C LYS A 14 -0.17 19.19 -3.72
N GLU A 15 0.72 20.10 -3.39
CA GLU A 15 2.12 19.78 -3.07
C GLU A 15 2.21 18.88 -1.82
N ALA A 16 1.48 19.21 -0.75
CA ALA A 16 1.43 18.39 0.45
C ALA A 16 0.85 16.98 0.17
N ILE A 17 -0.21 16.90 -0.63
CA ILE A 17 -0.82 15.63 -1.04
C ILE A 17 0.16 14.79 -1.86
N GLN A 18 0.92 15.39 -2.78
CA GLN A 18 1.92 14.68 -3.57
C GLN A 18 3.01 14.07 -2.69
N LEU A 19 3.44 14.78 -1.64
CA LEU A 19 4.37 14.23 -0.66
C LEU A 19 3.77 13.02 0.07
N LEU A 20 2.53 13.11 0.53
CA LEU A 20 1.84 12.01 1.21
C LEU A 20 1.63 10.79 0.29
N LEU A 21 1.35 11.00 -0.99
CA LEU A 21 1.24 9.93 -2.01
C LEU A 21 2.59 9.25 -2.24
N LYS A 22 3.66 10.04 -2.38
CA LYS A 22 5.01 9.54 -2.61
C LYS A 22 5.48 8.65 -1.44
N GLU A 23 5.28 9.13 -0.22
CA GLU A 23 5.65 8.40 1.01
C GLU A 23 4.62 7.30 1.39
N GLY A 24 3.56 7.12 0.60
CA GLY A 24 2.60 6.03 0.75
C GLY A 24 1.63 6.15 1.92
N TYR A 25 1.60 7.30 2.63
CA TYR A 25 0.60 7.56 3.68
C TYR A 25 -0.82 7.59 3.13
N ILE A 26 -0.97 8.04 1.89
CA ILE A 26 -2.23 8.01 1.16
C ILE A 26 -2.06 7.38 -0.21
N PHE A 27 -3.16 6.87 -0.77
CA PHE A 27 -3.23 6.36 -2.13
C PHE A 27 -4.59 6.68 -2.77
N GLN A 28 -4.72 6.44 -4.08
CA GLN A 28 -5.97 6.60 -4.82
C GLN A 28 -6.40 5.27 -5.42
N LYS A 29 -7.65 4.87 -5.19
CA LYS A 29 -8.31 3.76 -5.91
C LYS A 29 -8.77 4.15 -7.33
N ASP A 30 -9.10 5.42 -7.54
CA ASP A 30 -9.52 5.99 -8.83
C ASP A 30 -8.70 7.25 -9.13
N GLN A 31 -7.79 7.16 -10.11
CA GLN A 31 -6.91 8.28 -10.49
C GLN A 31 -7.68 9.48 -11.07
N ASN A 32 -8.94 9.28 -11.49
CA ASN A 32 -9.76 10.34 -12.05
C ASN A 32 -10.51 11.15 -10.98
N ARG A 33 -10.35 10.82 -9.68
CA ARG A 33 -11.00 11.51 -8.57
C ARG A 33 -9.96 12.08 -7.59
N GLU A 34 -10.18 13.31 -7.11
CA GLU A 34 -9.43 13.90 -6.00
C GLU A 34 -9.90 13.32 -4.64
N VAL A 35 -9.98 11.98 -4.53
CA VAL A 35 -10.34 11.25 -3.31
C VAL A 35 -9.21 10.29 -2.93
N TYR A 36 -8.73 10.42 -1.69
CA TYR A 36 -7.57 9.70 -1.19
C TYR A 36 -7.95 8.79 -0.02
N GLN A 37 -7.35 7.61 0.04
CA GLN A 37 -7.46 6.68 1.17
C GLN A 37 -6.20 6.76 2.03
N VAL A 38 -6.34 6.64 3.34
CA VAL A 38 -5.22 6.59 4.30
C VAL A 38 -4.76 5.14 4.43
N ALA A 39 -3.52 4.84 4.05
CA ALA A 39 -2.99 3.47 3.98
C ALA A 39 -3.12 2.75 5.32
N ASP A 40 -2.64 3.36 6.41
CA ASP A 40 -2.60 2.79 7.77
C ASP A 40 -3.99 2.50 8.37
N GLN A 41 -5.06 3.03 7.78
CA GLN A 41 -6.43 2.85 8.25
C GLN A 41 -7.29 2.04 7.27
N ASP A 42 -6.80 1.76 6.06
CA ASP A 42 -7.56 1.05 5.04
C ASP A 42 -7.53 -0.46 5.32
N LYS A 43 -8.59 -0.94 5.98
CA LYS A 43 -8.76 -2.36 6.34
C LYS A 43 -8.82 -3.27 5.13
N ASP A 44 -9.29 -2.77 3.98
CA ASP A 44 -9.37 -3.57 2.76
C ASP A 44 -7.98 -3.80 2.17
N LEU A 45 -7.11 -2.77 2.21
CA LEU A 45 -5.71 -2.87 1.85
C LEU A 45 -4.98 -3.88 2.74
N HIS A 46 -5.15 -3.80 4.06
CA HIS A 46 -4.52 -4.74 4.98
C HIS A 46 -4.99 -6.19 4.75
N LYS A 47 -6.30 -6.38 4.59
CA LYS A 47 -6.89 -7.69 4.31
C LYS A 47 -6.42 -8.27 2.98
N LEU A 48 -6.35 -7.44 1.95
CA LEU A 48 -5.83 -7.82 0.64
C LEU A 48 -4.37 -8.28 0.75
N THR A 49 -3.50 -7.47 1.35
CA THR A 49 -2.07 -7.76 1.53
C THR A 49 -1.87 -9.05 2.34
N LEU A 50 -2.60 -9.23 3.44
CA LEU A 50 -2.55 -10.45 4.25
C LEU A 50 -2.98 -11.68 3.46
N ASN A 51 -4.03 -11.58 2.65
CA ASN A 51 -4.50 -12.70 1.83
C ASN A 51 -3.47 -13.10 0.77
N ILE A 52 -2.82 -12.13 0.11
CA ILE A 52 -1.74 -12.41 -0.85
C ILE A 52 -0.62 -13.21 -0.18
N ILE A 53 -0.17 -12.77 1.01
CA ILE A 53 0.89 -13.46 1.76
C ILE A 53 0.43 -14.88 2.15
N LYS A 54 -0.79 -15.03 2.67
CA LYS A 54 -1.34 -16.33 3.07
C LYS A 54 -1.47 -17.30 1.90
N GLU A 55 -1.85 -16.82 0.73
CA GLU A 55 -1.96 -17.64 -0.47
C GLU A 55 -0.60 -18.17 -0.93
N ASP A 56 0.43 -17.32 -0.93
CA ASP A 56 1.78 -17.71 -1.35
C ASP A 56 2.43 -18.66 -0.32
N CYS A 57 2.20 -18.43 0.99
CA CYS A 57 2.62 -19.34 2.06
C CYS A 57 2.07 -20.76 1.92
N ARG A 58 0.92 -20.94 1.24
CA ARG A 58 0.28 -22.25 1.02
C ARG A 58 0.80 -22.95 -0.23
N ARG A 59 1.51 -22.26 -1.12
CA ARG A 59 2.03 -22.87 -2.35
C ARG A 59 3.19 -23.79 -2.01
N GLN A 60 2.99 -25.10 -2.16
CA GLN A 60 4.02 -26.14 -1.97
C GLN A 60 5.19 -26.09 -2.99
N LYS A 61 5.25 -25.05 -3.83
CA LYS A 61 6.16 -24.99 -4.99
C LYS A 61 7.59 -24.56 -4.65
N HIS A 62 7.82 -23.99 -3.46
CA HIS A 62 9.14 -23.51 -3.04
C HIS A 62 9.50 -24.04 -1.65
N ALA A 63 10.79 -24.32 -1.44
CA ALA A 63 11.32 -24.74 -0.14
C ALA A 63 11.20 -23.63 0.92
N GLU A 64 11.14 -22.38 0.46
CA GLU A 64 10.94 -21.19 1.29
C GLU A 64 9.45 -20.91 1.45
N LYS A 65 9.00 -20.83 2.71
CA LYS A 65 7.66 -20.38 3.06
C LYS A 65 7.64 -18.86 3.13
N GLY A 66 6.61 -18.25 2.55
CA GLY A 66 6.39 -16.81 2.61
C GLY A 66 6.04 -16.22 1.24
N CYS A 67 6.14 -14.90 1.16
CA CYS A 67 5.87 -14.11 -0.04
C CYS A 67 6.90 -12.97 -0.12
N HIS A 68 7.53 -12.81 -1.29
CA HIS A 68 8.45 -11.70 -1.53
C HIS A 68 7.71 -10.39 -1.75
N PHE A 69 8.27 -9.26 -1.30
CA PHE A 69 7.71 -7.91 -1.40
C PHE A 69 7.26 -7.56 -2.83
N LEU A 70 8.08 -7.87 -3.85
CA LEU A 70 7.73 -7.56 -5.24
C LEU A 70 6.49 -8.33 -5.73
N HIS A 71 6.24 -9.55 -5.22
CA HIS A 71 5.02 -10.27 -5.53
C HIS A 71 3.81 -9.57 -4.91
N ILE A 72 3.93 -9.17 -3.63
CA ILE A 72 2.91 -8.41 -2.92
C ILE A 72 2.57 -7.12 -3.67
N LEU A 73 3.59 -6.32 -4.01
CA LEU A 73 3.45 -5.08 -4.77
C LEU A 73 2.72 -5.30 -6.10
N THR A 74 3.09 -6.34 -6.83
CA THR A 74 2.46 -6.68 -8.11
C THR A 74 0.97 -7.00 -7.91
N CYS A 75 0.63 -7.86 -6.96
CA CYS A 75 -0.74 -8.24 -6.66
C CYS A 75 -1.59 -7.07 -6.13
N VAL A 76 -1.01 -6.19 -5.32
CA VAL A 76 -1.66 -4.96 -4.85
C VAL A 76 -1.94 -4.02 -6.02
N ARG A 77 -0.98 -3.77 -6.91
CA ARG A 77 -1.18 -2.93 -8.10
C ARG A 77 -2.26 -3.48 -9.04
N LEU A 78 -2.35 -4.81 -9.18
CA LEU A 78 -3.39 -5.46 -9.98
C LEU A 78 -4.80 -5.27 -9.38
N SER A 79 -4.90 -5.17 -8.05
CA SER A 79 -6.19 -5.13 -7.34
C SER A 79 -6.66 -3.71 -7.02
N VAL A 80 -5.72 -2.80 -6.70
CA VAL A 80 -6.01 -1.43 -6.26
C VAL A 80 -5.80 -0.42 -7.39
N GLY A 81 -4.77 -0.60 -8.22
CA GLY A 81 -4.42 0.31 -9.30
C GLY A 81 -2.93 0.36 -9.57
N SER A 82 -2.55 0.52 -10.84
CA SER A 82 -1.14 0.48 -11.28
C SER A 82 -0.28 1.64 -10.76
N SER A 83 -0.88 2.76 -10.36
CA SER A 83 -0.18 3.93 -9.81
C SER A 83 0.19 3.81 -8.34
N VAL A 84 -0.17 2.73 -7.66
CA VAL A 84 0.18 2.54 -6.25
C VAL A 84 1.71 2.51 -6.11
N SER A 85 2.24 3.40 -5.27
CA SER A 85 3.67 3.46 -4.95
C SER A 85 4.09 2.27 -4.10
N GLU A 86 5.39 1.97 -4.07
CA GLU A 86 5.92 0.86 -3.27
C GLU A 86 5.76 1.09 -1.76
N ALA A 87 5.71 2.35 -1.35
CA ALA A 87 5.52 2.72 0.04
C ALA A 87 4.16 2.25 0.60
N VAL A 88 3.10 2.23 -0.21
CA VAL A 88 1.74 1.83 0.23
C VAL A 88 1.68 0.38 0.72
N PRO A 89 2.09 -0.65 -0.05
CA PRO A 89 2.14 -2.01 0.47
C PRO A 89 3.15 -2.17 1.61
N GLN A 90 4.25 -1.40 1.62
CA GLN A 90 5.18 -1.41 2.75
C GLN A 90 4.49 -0.94 4.05
N ARG A 91 3.70 0.14 4.02
CA ARG A 91 2.92 0.61 5.17
C ARG A 91 1.92 -0.44 5.69
N ALA A 92 1.27 -1.14 4.75
CA ALA A 92 0.36 -2.23 5.09
C ALA A 92 1.11 -3.40 5.76
N ILE A 93 2.29 -3.75 5.26
CA ILE A 93 3.18 -4.76 5.85
C ILE A 93 3.61 -4.35 7.26
N ASP A 94 4.12 -3.12 7.45
CA ASP A 94 4.55 -2.61 8.76
C ASP A 94 3.40 -2.71 9.78
N THR A 95 2.17 -2.39 9.35
CA THR A 95 0.97 -2.48 10.18
C THR A 95 0.62 -3.93 10.52
N LEU A 96 0.66 -4.84 9.55
CA LEU A 96 0.39 -6.27 9.76
C LEU A 96 1.44 -6.92 10.66
N GLU A 97 2.72 -6.57 10.51
CA GLU A 97 3.81 -7.06 11.35
C GLU A 97 3.68 -6.51 12.78
N GLY A 98 3.37 -5.22 12.93
CA GLY A 98 3.07 -4.61 14.23
C GLY A 98 1.87 -5.25 14.95
N ASN A 99 0.90 -5.78 14.20
CA ASN A 99 -0.25 -6.52 14.73
C ASN A 99 0.01 -8.02 14.93
N SER A 100 1.21 -8.51 14.62
CA SER A 100 1.55 -9.95 14.64
C SER A 100 0.68 -10.83 13.71
N ASP A 101 0.20 -10.27 12.59
CA ASP A 101 -0.47 -11.02 11.53
C ASP A 101 0.52 -11.71 10.58
N ILE A 102 1.71 -11.12 10.43
CA ILE A 102 2.83 -11.62 9.61
C ILE A 102 4.17 -11.40 10.33
N VAL A 103 5.22 -12.02 9.81
CA VAL A 103 6.61 -11.81 10.25
C VAL A 103 7.55 -11.78 9.06
N SER A 104 8.51 -10.86 9.06
CA SER A 104 9.66 -10.89 8.14
C SER A 104 10.59 -12.04 8.50
N THR A 105 10.79 -12.97 7.57
CA THR A 105 11.68 -14.13 7.75
C THR A 105 13.06 -13.90 7.14
N MET A 106 13.13 -13.06 6.11
CA MET A 106 14.33 -12.62 5.41
C MET A 106 14.08 -11.23 4.82
N GLU A 107 15.13 -10.61 4.28
CA GLU A 107 15.01 -9.33 3.58
C GLU A 107 13.91 -9.40 2.50
N ASN A 108 12.92 -8.51 2.60
CA ASN A 108 11.77 -8.43 1.70
C ASN A 108 10.91 -9.71 1.61
N TYR A 109 10.99 -10.62 2.59
CA TYR A 109 10.21 -11.86 2.60
C TYR A 109 9.35 -11.97 3.86
N TYR A 110 8.05 -12.22 3.66
CA TYR A 110 7.05 -12.18 4.73
C TYR A 110 6.26 -13.47 4.80
N THR A 111 6.03 -13.97 6.00
CA THR A 111 5.22 -15.16 6.26
C THR A 111 4.05 -14.80 7.17
N ALA A 112 2.86 -15.29 6.85
CA ALA A 112 1.69 -15.13 7.71
C ALA A 112 1.73 -16.16 8.85
N PHE A 113 1.28 -15.74 10.04
CA PHE A 113 1.06 -16.65 11.16
C PHE A 113 -0.18 -17.54 10.96
#